data_AF-A0A7C6J2Z9-F1
#
_entry.id   AF-A0A7C6J2Z9-F1
#
_cell.length_a   1.000
_cell.length_b   1.000
_cell.length_c   1.000
_cell.angle_alpha   90.00
_cell.angle_beta   90.00
_cell.angle_gamma   90.00
#
_symmetry.space_group_name_H-M   'P 1'
#
loop_
_entity.id
_entity.type
_entity.pdbx_description
1 polymer ?
#
loop_
_entity_poly.entity_id
_entity_poly.type
_entity_poly.pdbx_seq_one_letter_code
_entity_poly.pdbx_strand_id
1 'polypeptide(L)'
;MEIKKIREDLIELGGTVGEGYLGGGEWTGKEYAKRGYYMSYGEINKIVKKELLKKYKNDNVNFKTRGKSFSGGQSSSCYIEMFQEDLFIDRNTAIDNLMREFYVRTWHNYKNENGDVVSIWGEKIYDDLEIKRKCCEYRYDYYSNRYCNSVHNVPDCILTEKAKEIFSFAKSLYLTFIHDESNSMVDYFNRNLYDSYYFNNLSLKNLKEPWEV
;
A
#
# COMPACT_ATOMS: atom_id res chain seq x y z
N MET A 1 1.45 -16.50 9.36
CA MET A 1 0.84 -16.72 10.70
C MET A 1 -0.15 -15.59 10.99
N GLU A 2 -1.08 -15.26 10.09
CA GLU A 2 -1.58 -13.86 10.06
C GLU A 2 -3.09 -13.69 10.01
N ILE A 3 -3.85 -14.54 9.32
CA ILE A 3 -5.28 -14.26 9.14
C ILE A 3 -6.07 -14.45 10.45
N LYS A 4 -5.72 -15.46 11.26
CA LYS A 4 -6.45 -15.78 12.50
C LYS A 4 -6.25 -14.72 13.60
N LYS A 5 -5.04 -14.19 13.75
CA LYS A 5 -4.73 -13.15 14.74
C LYS A 5 -5.33 -11.79 14.33
N ILE A 6 -5.29 -11.44 13.04
CA ILE A 6 -6.00 -10.26 12.51
C ILE A 6 -7.51 -10.38 12.76
N ARG A 7 -8.09 -11.58 12.60
CA ARG A 7 -9.50 -11.85 12.91
C ARG A 7 -9.83 -11.67 14.40
N GLU A 8 -8.94 -12.08 15.31
CA GLU A 8 -9.11 -11.93 16.76
C GLU A 8 -9.05 -10.45 17.19
N ASP A 9 -8.08 -9.67 16.69
CA ASP A 9 -7.97 -8.22 16.92
C ASP A 9 -9.23 -7.46 16.44
N LEU A 10 -9.84 -7.90 15.33
CA LEU A 10 -11.06 -7.32 14.76
C LEU A 10 -12.33 -7.70 15.55
N ILE A 11 -12.37 -8.87 16.21
CA ILE A 11 -13.49 -9.28 17.08
C ILE A 11 -13.55 -8.39 18.33
N GLU A 12 -12.40 -7.98 18.88
CA GLU A 12 -12.34 -7.05 20.04
C GLU A 12 -12.90 -5.65 19.74
N LEU A 13 -12.99 -5.28 18.45
CA LEU A 13 -13.58 -4.01 17.99
C LEU A 13 -15.10 -4.09 17.76
N GLY A 14 -15.74 -5.18 18.22
CA GLY A 14 -17.19 -5.32 18.20
C GLY A 14 -17.77 -5.74 16.85
N GLY A 15 -17.01 -6.47 16.03
CA GLY A 15 -17.51 -7.06 14.78
C GLY A 15 -17.58 -8.58 14.78
N THR A 16 -18.24 -9.10 13.75
CA THR A 16 -18.29 -10.53 13.43
C THR A 16 -17.42 -10.82 12.23
N VAL A 17 -16.55 -11.81 12.37
CA VAL A 17 -15.74 -12.33 11.27
C VAL A 17 -16.56 -13.37 10.51
N GLY A 18 -16.73 -13.16 9.20
CA GLY A 18 -17.37 -14.08 8.26
C GLY A 18 -16.39 -14.62 7.23
N GLU A 19 -16.85 -15.57 6.42
CA GLU A 19 -16.15 -16.00 5.21
C GLU A 19 -16.62 -15.11 4.06
N GLY A 20 -15.77 -14.18 3.64
CA GLY A 20 -16.03 -13.32 2.50
C GLY A 20 -15.78 -14.05 1.18
N TYR A 21 -16.13 -13.37 0.09
CA TYR A 21 -15.95 -13.89 -1.27
C TYR A 21 -14.49 -14.32 -1.53
N LEU A 22 -14.31 -15.50 -2.13
CA LEU A 22 -13.01 -16.16 -2.41
C LEU A 22 -12.11 -16.45 -1.19
N GLY A 23 -12.69 -16.62 0.00
CA GLY A 23 -11.93 -16.98 1.22
C GLY A 23 -11.17 -15.81 1.85
N GLY A 24 -11.37 -14.59 1.34
CA GLY A 24 -11.03 -13.37 2.07
C GLY A 24 -11.85 -13.33 3.36
N GLY A 25 -11.23 -13.07 4.51
CA GLY A 25 -12.02 -12.87 5.73
C GLY A 25 -12.93 -11.66 5.56
N GLU A 26 -14.24 -11.86 5.71
CA GLU A 26 -15.18 -10.75 5.85
C GLU A 26 -15.18 -10.33 7.32
N TRP A 27 -15.22 -9.04 7.58
CA TRP A 27 -15.51 -8.54 8.92
C TRP A 27 -16.67 -7.57 8.83
N THR A 28 -17.71 -7.82 9.62
CA THR A 28 -18.91 -7.01 9.71
C THR A 28 -18.95 -6.39 11.11
N GLY A 29 -18.62 -5.11 11.26
CA GLY A 29 -18.72 -4.42 12.55
C GLY A 29 -20.17 -4.37 13.04
N LYS A 30 -20.54 -4.90 14.21
CA LYS A 30 -21.96 -4.92 14.62
C LYS A 30 -22.55 -3.52 14.85
N GLU A 31 -21.72 -2.54 15.24
CA GLU A 31 -22.13 -1.13 15.36
C GLU A 31 -21.80 -0.30 14.10
N TYR A 32 -20.66 -0.58 13.46
CA TYR A 32 -20.20 0.18 12.29
C TYR A 32 -20.83 -0.29 10.98
N ALA A 33 -21.19 -1.56 10.79
CA ALA A 33 -21.85 -2.05 9.57
C ALA A 33 -23.31 -1.60 9.47
N LYS A 34 -24.00 -1.40 10.60
CA LYS A 34 -25.33 -0.76 10.60
C LYS A 34 -25.27 0.73 10.23
N ARG A 35 -24.14 1.40 10.50
CA ARG A 35 -23.88 2.81 10.14
C ARG A 35 -23.09 2.98 8.84
N GLY A 36 -22.47 1.91 8.34
CA GLY A 36 -21.42 1.91 7.31
C GLY A 36 -21.89 2.40 5.95
N TYR A 37 -23.19 2.26 5.67
CA TYR A 37 -23.84 2.87 4.51
C TYR A 37 -23.77 4.41 4.49
N TYR A 38 -23.61 5.03 5.66
CA TYR A 38 -23.76 6.47 5.87
C TYR A 38 -22.53 7.14 6.48
N MET A 39 -21.42 6.42 6.68
CA MET A 39 -20.20 7.02 7.24
C MET A 39 -19.47 7.83 6.18
N SER A 40 -19.17 9.07 6.52
CA SER A 40 -18.30 9.92 5.72
C SER A 40 -16.85 9.41 5.78
N TYR A 41 -16.06 9.69 4.74
CA TYR A 41 -14.63 9.37 4.68
C TYR A 41 -13.89 9.95 5.89
N GLY A 42 -14.37 11.07 6.45
CA GLY A 42 -13.80 11.68 7.64
C GLY A 42 -13.97 10.82 8.88
N GLU A 43 -15.12 10.17 9.05
CA GLU A 43 -15.37 9.25 10.17
C GLU A 43 -14.58 7.96 9.99
N ILE A 44 -14.56 7.39 8.77
CA ILE A 44 -13.77 6.20 8.43
C ILE A 44 -12.29 6.45 8.72
N ASN A 45 -11.73 7.54 8.19
CA ASN A 45 -10.33 7.91 8.40
C ASN A 45 -9.98 8.12 9.89
N LYS A 46 -10.89 8.69 10.70
CA LYS A 46 -10.69 8.83 12.15
C LYS A 46 -10.57 7.47 12.82
N ILE A 47 -11.41 6.51 12.46
CA ILE A 47 -11.38 5.15 13.02
C ILE A 47 -10.09 4.45 12.59
N VAL A 48 -9.79 4.43 11.29
CA VAL A 48 -8.59 3.78 10.75
C VAL A 48 -7.33 4.35 11.41
N LYS A 49 -7.20 5.68 11.47
CA LYS A 49 -6.07 6.32 12.13
C LYS A 49 -5.97 5.96 13.61
N LYS A 50 -7.10 5.92 14.33
CA LYS A 50 -7.12 5.55 15.75
C LYS A 50 -6.62 4.12 15.97
N GLU A 51 -7.08 3.16 15.18
CA GLU A 51 -6.67 1.76 15.32
C GLU A 51 -5.21 1.54 14.90
N LEU A 52 -4.75 2.22 13.85
CA LEU A 52 -3.33 2.22 13.46
C LEU A 52 -2.43 2.78 14.58
N LEU A 53 -2.80 3.92 15.16
CA LEU A 53 -2.07 4.52 16.27
C LEU A 53 -2.14 3.67 17.54
N LYS A 54 -3.23 2.95 17.77
CA LYS A 54 -3.36 2.03 18.91
C LYS A 54 -2.40 0.85 18.77
N LYS A 55 -2.35 0.22 17.58
CA LYS A 55 -1.52 -0.96 17.32
C LYS A 55 -0.03 -0.63 17.25
N TYR A 56 0.32 0.47 16.56
CA TYR A 56 1.71 0.82 16.24
C TYR A 56 2.23 2.03 17.04
N LYS A 57 1.65 2.30 18.22
CA LYS A 57 1.98 3.47 19.05
C LYS A 57 3.48 3.62 19.34
N ASN A 58 4.17 2.50 19.48
CA ASN A 58 5.57 2.45 19.90
C ASN A 58 6.55 2.21 18.74
N ASP A 59 6.07 2.18 17.49
CA ASP A 59 6.86 1.70 16.35
C ASP A 59 7.54 2.82 15.54
N ASN A 60 7.58 4.06 16.05
CA ASN A 60 8.07 5.26 15.36
C ASN A 60 7.41 5.48 13.99
N VAL A 61 6.14 5.10 13.87
CA VAL A 61 5.34 5.26 12.64
C VAL A 61 4.35 6.39 12.82
N ASN A 62 4.23 7.25 11.81
CA ASN A 62 3.20 8.27 11.77
C ASN A 62 2.14 7.92 10.72
N PHE A 63 0.87 8.23 11.01
CA PHE A 63 -0.23 7.98 10.10
C PHE A 63 -0.95 9.29 9.77
N LYS A 64 -1.05 9.59 8.48
CA LYS A 64 -1.93 10.65 7.96
C LYS A 64 -3.02 10.02 7.13
N THR A 65 -4.21 10.60 7.19
CA THR A 65 -5.35 10.16 6.41
C THR A 65 -5.93 11.33 5.66
N ARG A 66 -6.25 11.15 4.39
CA ARG A 66 -6.94 12.14 3.55
C ARG A 66 -8.18 11.49 2.97
N GLY A 67 -9.17 12.30 2.62
CA GLY A 67 -10.26 11.81 1.80
C GLY A 67 -10.90 12.94 1.01
N LYS A 68 -11.72 12.55 0.04
CA LYS A 68 -12.43 13.44 -0.86
C LYS A 68 -13.75 12.79 -1.28
N SER A 69 -14.81 13.57 -1.36
CA SER A 69 -16.08 13.16 -1.96
C SER A 69 -16.17 13.61 -3.42
N PHE A 70 -16.88 12.86 -4.25
CA PHE A 70 -17.16 13.20 -5.66
C PHE A 70 -18.51 12.62 -6.10
N SER A 71 -18.98 13.01 -7.27
CA SER A 71 -20.20 12.42 -7.85
C SER A 71 -19.95 10.94 -8.16
N GLY A 72 -20.58 10.04 -7.41
CA GLY A 72 -20.37 8.59 -7.52
C GLY A 72 -19.59 7.95 -6.38
N GLY A 73 -19.22 8.69 -5.33
CA GLY A 73 -18.71 8.09 -4.09
C GLY A 73 -17.72 8.96 -3.32
N GLN A 74 -16.91 8.30 -2.51
CA GLN A 74 -15.86 8.92 -1.71
C GLN A 74 -14.55 8.14 -1.83
N SER A 75 -13.43 8.84 -1.73
CA SER A 75 -12.12 8.24 -1.62
C SER A 75 -11.47 8.54 -0.27
N SER A 76 -10.72 7.57 0.22
CA SER A 76 -9.84 7.70 1.38
C SER A 76 -8.42 7.28 1.02
N SER A 77 -7.46 7.92 1.66
CA SER A 77 -6.04 7.70 1.48
C SER A 77 -5.39 7.59 2.85
N CYS A 78 -4.56 6.58 3.06
CA CYS A 78 -3.73 6.44 4.25
C CYS A 78 -2.26 6.57 3.87
N TYR A 79 -1.57 7.51 4.51
CA TYR A 79 -0.14 7.70 4.40
C TYR A 79 0.52 7.14 5.66
N ILE A 80 1.35 6.13 5.46
CA ILE A 80 2.15 5.46 6.47
C ILE A 80 3.55 6.06 6.37
N GLU A 81 3.93 6.89 7.34
CA GLU A 81 5.23 7.54 7.36
C GLU A 81 6.19 6.80 8.29
N MET A 82 7.31 6.34 7.75
CA MET A 82 8.31 5.52 8.42
C MET A 82 9.72 5.93 8.03
N PHE A 83 10.71 5.62 8.85
CA PHE A 83 12.12 5.74 8.44
C PHE A 83 12.47 4.71 7.36
N GLN A 84 13.50 5.00 6.56
CA GLN A 84 13.84 4.19 5.40
C GLN A 84 14.20 2.75 5.79
N GLU A 85 14.93 2.60 6.88
CA GLU A 85 15.38 1.34 7.47
C GLU A 85 14.23 0.47 8.02
N ASP A 86 13.12 1.08 8.42
CA ASP A 86 11.92 0.35 8.82
C ASP A 86 11.05 0.00 7.60
N LEU A 87 11.20 0.72 6.49
CA LEU A 87 10.36 0.58 5.30
C LEU A 87 10.94 -0.42 4.29
N PHE A 88 12.23 -0.29 3.97
CA PHE A 88 12.90 -1.09 2.97
C PHE A 88 13.95 -2.01 3.59
N ILE A 89 14.08 -3.21 3.04
CA ILE A 89 15.23 -4.08 3.36
C ILE A 89 16.52 -3.45 2.81
N ASP A 90 17.67 -4.03 3.17
CA ASP A 90 18.95 -3.52 2.67
C ASP A 90 19.00 -3.52 1.14
N ARG A 91 19.69 -2.52 0.59
CA ARG A 91 19.71 -2.26 -0.86
C ARG A 91 20.18 -3.45 -1.67
N ASN A 92 21.20 -4.18 -1.22
CA ASN A 92 21.75 -5.30 -1.99
C ASN A 92 20.78 -6.47 -2.03
N THR A 93 20.19 -6.84 -0.89
CA THR A 93 19.14 -7.87 -0.84
C THR A 93 17.91 -7.46 -1.66
N ALA A 94 17.51 -6.18 -1.61
CA ALA A 94 16.41 -5.66 -2.43
C ALA A 94 16.68 -5.82 -3.94
N ILE A 95 17.88 -5.44 -4.40
CA ILE A 95 18.28 -5.58 -5.80
C ILE A 95 18.29 -7.06 -6.22
N ASP A 96 18.84 -7.93 -5.39
CA ASP A 96 18.90 -9.37 -5.70
C ASP A 96 17.49 -9.99 -5.76
N ASN A 97 16.57 -9.56 -4.89
CA ASN A 97 15.16 -9.94 -4.95
C ASN A 97 14.48 -9.43 -6.23
N LEU A 98 14.67 -8.16 -6.59
CA LEU A 98 14.15 -7.59 -7.83
C LEU A 98 14.69 -8.28 -9.08
N MET A 99 15.94 -8.73 -9.05
CA MET A 99 16.56 -9.51 -10.14
C MET A 99 15.88 -10.87 -10.34
N ARG A 100 15.49 -11.53 -9.24
CA ARG A 100 14.74 -12.81 -9.26
C ARG A 100 13.32 -12.62 -9.78
N GLU A 101 12.66 -11.53 -9.39
CA GLU A 101 11.29 -11.19 -9.78
C GLU A 101 11.20 -10.33 -11.05
N PHE A 102 12.29 -10.28 -11.84
CA PHE A 102 12.37 -9.37 -12.97
C PHE A 102 11.34 -9.71 -14.04
N TYR A 103 10.45 -8.76 -14.31
CA TYR A 103 9.35 -8.94 -15.24
C TYR A 103 9.76 -8.53 -16.66
N VAL A 104 9.81 -9.46 -17.60
CA VAL A 104 10.34 -9.18 -18.96
C VAL A 104 9.38 -8.40 -19.86
N ARG A 105 8.06 -8.51 -19.65
CA ARG A 105 7.04 -7.88 -20.51
C ARG A 105 6.65 -6.48 -20.04
N THR A 106 7.64 -5.66 -19.73
CA THR A 106 7.43 -4.26 -19.35
C THR A 106 8.63 -3.40 -19.71
N TRP A 107 8.43 -2.09 -19.69
CA TRP A 107 9.50 -1.10 -19.77
C TRP A 107 10.22 -1.00 -18.43
N HIS A 108 11.55 -1.03 -18.49
CA HIS A 108 12.44 -0.78 -17.37
C HIS A 108 13.25 0.47 -17.62
N ASN A 109 13.62 1.15 -16.54
CA ASN A 109 14.45 2.35 -16.60
C ASN A 109 15.77 2.09 -15.90
N TYR A 110 16.86 2.66 -16.40
CA TYR A 110 18.16 2.69 -15.73
C TYR A 110 18.91 3.99 -16.06
N LYS A 111 19.95 4.31 -15.29
CA LYS A 111 20.87 5.39 -15.63
C LYS A 111 22.02 4.85 -16.46
N ASN A 112 22.27 5.45 -17.63
CA ASN A 112 23.44 5.12 -18.45
C ASN A 112 24.72 5.73 -17.84
N GLU A 113 25.86 5.55 -18.51
CA GLU A 113 27.18 6.05 -18.07
C GLU A 113 27.24 7.59 -17.98
N ASN A 114 26.40 8.30 -18.74
CA ASN A 114 26.28 9.76 -18.70
C ASN A 114 25.33 10.25 -17.59
N GLY A 115 24.66 9.33 -16.89
CA GLY A 115 23.66 9.64 -15.87
C GLY A 115 22.23 9.86 -16.40
N ASP A 116 22.01 9.74 -17.71
CA ASP A 116 20.69 9.90 -18.32
C ASP A 116 19.79 8.70 -18.03
N VAL A 117 18.51 8.97 -17.81
CA VAL A 117 17.51 7.91 -17.65
C VAL A 117 17.13 7.35 -19.02
N VAL A 118 17.40 6.06 -19.22
CA VAL A 118 17.08 5.32 -20.44
C VAL A 118 16.01 4.29 -20.15
N SER A 119 15.00 4.21 -21.02
CA SER A 119 13.95 3.18 -20.98
C SER A 119 14.26 2.06 -21.96
N ILE A 120 14.12 0.80 -21.51
CA ILE A 120 14.36 -0.40 -22.31
C ILE A 120 13.28 -1.45 -22.06
N TRP A 121 12.86 -2.15 -23.11
CA TRP A 121 11.88 -3.23 -23.02
C TRP A 121 12.54 -4.47 -22.43
N GLY A 122 11.95 -5.07 -21.39
CA GLY A 122 12.59 -6.12 -20.58
C GLY A 122 13.01 -7.37 -21.36
N GLU A 123 12.29 -7.75 -22.41
CA GLU A 123 12.66 -8.89 -23.26
C GLU A 123 14.00 -8.65 -24.00
N LYS A 124 14.40 -7.40 -24.23
CA LYS A 124 15.68 -7.07 -24.89
C LYS A 124 16.90 -7.25 -24.00
N ILE A 125 16.70 -7.33 -22.68
CA ILE A 125 17.76 -7.35 -21.67
C ILE A 125 17.64 -8.52 -20.71
N TYR A 126 16.85 -9.54 -21.06
CA TYR A 126 16.59 -10.67 -20.15
C TYR A 126 17.88 -11.41 -19.77
N ASP A 127 18.77 -11.61 -20.76
CA ASP A 127 20.05 -12.29 -20.58
C ASP A 127 21.21 -11.32 -20.27
N ASP A 128 20.99 -10.00 -20.36
CA ASP A 128 21.97 -8.98 -20.01
C ASP A 128 21.89 -8.67 -18.51
N LEU A 129 22.62 -9.46 -17.72
CA LEU A 129 22.63 -9.35 -16.26
C LEU A 129 23.10 -7.99 -15.76
N GLU A 130 23.96 -7.29 -16.51
CA GLU A 130 24.49 -5.99 -16.12
C GLU A 130 23.42 -4.90 -16.26
N ILE A 131 22.79 -4.79 -17.43
CA ILE A 131 21.71 -3.83 -17.65
C ILE A 131 20.51 -4.15 -16.76
N LYS A 132 20.18 -5.44 -16.61
CA LYS A 132 19.13 -5.90 -15.71
C LYS A 132 19.39 -5.44 -14.27
N ARG A 133 20.62 -5.57 -13.77
CA ARG A 133 21.00 -5.09 -12.44
C ARG A 133 20.88 -3.57 -12.34
N LYS A 134 21.36 -2.82 -13.33
CA LYS A 134 21.20 -1.34 -13.40
C LYS A 134 19.73 -0.93 -13.36
N CYS A 135 18.83 -1.68 -14.01
CA CYS A 135 17.38 -1.45 -13.93
C CYS A 135 16.83 -1.70 -12.52
N CYS A 136 17.24 -2.79 -11.86
CA CYS A 136 16.82 -3.09 -10.49
C CYS A 136 17.34 -2.05 -9.48
N GLU A 137 18.58 -1.59 -9.64
CA GLU A 137 19.18 -0.49 -8.87
C GLU A 137 18.38 0.80 -9.02
N TYR A 138 18.11 1.22 -10.27
CA TYR A 138 17.29 2.38 -10.54
C TYR A 138 15.90 2.26 -9.92
N ARG A 139 15.28 1.08 -10.01
CA ARG A 139 13.96 0.81 -9.45
C ARG A 139 13.95 0.91 -7.93
N TYR A 140 14.93 0.32 -7.25
CA TYR A 140 15.08 0.46 -5.79
C TYR A 140 15.28 1.93 -5.42
N ASP A 141 16.22 2.61 -6.06
CA ASP A 141 16.54 4.02 -5.78
C ASP A 141 15.34 4.93 -6.08
N TYR A 142 14.50 4.60 -7.08
CA TYR A 142 13.26 5.31 -7.36
C TYR A 142 12.27 5.23 -6.20
N TYR A 143 12.06 4.05 -5.61
CA TYR A 143 11.13 3.88 -4.49
C TYR A 143 11.72 4.38 -3.17
N SER A 144 13.00 4.13 -2.91
CA SER A 144 13.64 4.51 -1.65
C SER A 144 13.81 6.02 -1.50
N ASN A 145 14.02 6.73 -2.62
CA ASN A 145 14.32 8.17 -2.65
C ASN A 145 13.14 9.05 -3.11
N ARG A 146 11.92 8.51 -3.23
CA ARG A 146 10.72 9.30 -3.55
C ARG A 146 9.57 8.99 -2.60
N TYR A 147 8.61 9.91 -2.57
CA TYR A 147 7.27 9.61 -2.10
C TYR A 147 6.70 8.45 -2.93
N CYS A 148 6.52 7.30 -2.31
CA CYS A 148 6.00 6.12 -2.98
C CYS A 148 4.49 6.29 -3.18
N ASN A 149 4.12 6.78 -4.36
CA ASN A 149 2.74 6.84 -4.79
C ASN A 149 2.20 5.42 -4.98
N SER A 150 1.20 5.07 -4.16
CA SER A 150 0.45 3.82 -4.17
C SER A 150 1.28 2.55 -3.93
N VAL A 151 1.03 1.87 -2.82
CA VAL A 151 1.63 0.55 -2.50
C VAL A 151 1.33 -0.50 -3.57
N HIS A 152 0.27 -0.34 -4.38
CA HIS A 152 0.01 -1.17 -5.55
C HIS A 152 1.17 -1.24 -6.55
N ASN A 153 2.10 -0.29 -6.50
CA ASN A 153 3.23 -0.21 -7.41
C ASN A 153 4.58 -0.47 -6.74
N VAL A 154 4.66 -0.60 -5.41
CA VAL A 154 5.93 -0.91 -4.72
C VAL A 154 6.07 -2.43 -4.63
N PRO A 155 7.17 -3.02 -5.10
CA PRO A 155 7.37 -4.47 -5.00
C PRO A 155 7.44 -4.93 -3.54
N ASP A 156 6.64 -5.92 -3.15
CA ASP A 156 6.70 -6.49 -1.79
C ASP A 156 8.10 -7.03 -1.45
N CYS A 157 8.85 -7.47 -2.46
CA CYS A 157 10.18 -8.05 -2.30
C CYS A 157 11.28 -7.07 -1.87
N ILE A 158 10.98 -5.76 -1.82
CA ILE A 158 11.90 -4.72 -1.31
C ILE A 158 11.47 -4.15 0.05
N LEU A 159 10.30 -4.55 0.58
CA LEU A 159 9.77 -4.08 1.86
C LEU A 159 10.23 -4.97 3.01
N THR A 160 10.40 -4.36 4.19
CA THR A 160 10.60 -5.13 5.44
C THR A 160 9.31 -5.87 5.84
N GLU A 161 9.43 -6.89 6.68
CA GLU A 161 8.24 -7.59 7.22
C GLU A 161 7.36 -6.65 8.05
N LYS A 162 7.96 -5.72 8.81
CA LYS A 162 7.22 -4.69 9.56
C LYS A 162 6.41 -3.80 8.64
N ALA A 163 6.99 -3.33 7.53
CA ALA A 163 6.28 -2.52 6.55
C ALA A 163 5.10 -3.28 5.91
N LYS A 164 5.31 -4.55 5.53
CA LYS A 164 4.26 -5.42 5.00
C LYS A 164 3.12 -5.63 6.00
N GLU A 165 3.45 -5.87 7.27
CA GLU A 165 2.45 -6.05 8.33
C GLU A 165 1.60 -4.79 8.53
N ILE A 166 2.23 -3.63 8.65
CA ILE A 166 1.53 -2.35 8.81
C ILE A 166 0.63 -2.08 7.62
N PHE A 167 1.13 -2.31 6.40
CA PHE A 167 0.36 -2.14 5.18
C PHE A 167 -0.84 -3.09 5.12
N SER A 168 -0.62 -4.38 5.37
CA SER A 168 -1.68 -5.38 5.35
C SER A 168 -2.77 -5.02 6.38
N PHE A 169 -2.38 -4.58 7.57
CA PHE A 169 -3.32 -4.17 8.61
C PHE A 169 -4.10 -2.91 8.21
N ALA A 170 -3.44 -1.87 7.68
CA ALA A 170 -4.11 -0.68 7.17
C ALA A 170 -5.10 -1.04 6.07
N LYS A 171 -4.72 -1.93 5.15
CA LYS A 171 -5.59 -2.41 4.07
C LYS A 171 -6.81 -3.14 4.62
N SER A 172 -6.60 -4.08 5.54
CA SER A 172 -7.70 -4.79 6.19
C SER A 172 -8.68 -3.83 6.88
N LEU A 173 -8.19 -2.77 7.54
CA LEU A 173 -9.04 -1.76 8.18
C LEU A 173 -9.91 -0.96 7.22
N TYR A 174 -9.47 -0.66 5.99
CA TYR A 174 -10.36 0.01 5.03
C TYR A 174 -11.33 -0.97 4.37
N LEU A 175 -10.88 -2.20 4.08
CA LEU A 175 -11.73 -3.25 3.54
C LEU A 175 -12.95 -3.54 4.43
N THR A 176 -12.86 -3.32 5.75
CA THR A 176 -14.01 -3.47 6.66
C THR A 176 -15.16 -2.50 6.40
N PHE A 177 -14.92 -1.41 5.67
CA PHE A 177 -15.91 -0.39 5.33
C PHE A 177 -16.38 -0.50 3.87
N ILE A 178 -15.84 -1.45 3.10
CA ILE A 178 -16.31 -1.74 1.74
C ILE A 178 -17.46 -2.73 1.85
N HIS A 179 -18.64 -2.29 1.44
CA HIS A 179 -19.82 -3.14 1.29
C HIS A 179 -19.99 -3.47 -0.19
N ASP A 180 -19.88 -4.75 -0.55
CA ASP A 180 -20.20 -5.24 -1.89
C ASP A 180 -21.57 -5.91 -1.85
N GLU A 181 -22.61 -5.14 -2.20
CA GLU A 181 -23.98 -5.66 -2.37
C GLU A 181 -24.25 -6.09 -3.83
N SER A 182 -23.23 -6.10 -4.70
CA SER A 182 -23.47 -6.34 -6.12
C SER A 182 -23.63 -7.84 -6.41
N ASN A 183 -24.84 -8.24 -6.78
CA ASN A 183 -25.02 -9.45 -7.58
C ASN A 183 -24.18 -9.28 -8.85
N SER A 184 -23.26 -10.22 -9.08
CA SER A 184 -22.25 -10.44 -10.15
C SER A 184 -22.52 -10.02 -11.63
N MET A 185 -23.51 -9.18 -11.91
CA MET A 185 -23.84 -8.64 -13.24
C MET A 185 -23.71 -7.11 -13.34
N VAL A 186 -23.41 -6.39 -12.24
CA VAL A 186 -23.26 -4.91 -12.22
C VAL A 186 -22.01 -4.50 -11.42
N ASP A 187 -20.86 -5.05 -11.82
CA ASP A 187 -19.68 -5.22 -10.95
C ASP A 187 -18.64 -4.05 -10.97
N TYR A 188 -18.93 -2.92 -11.62
CA TYR A 188 -17.88 -1.92 -11.91
C TYR A 188 -18.08 -0.53 -11.31
N PHE A 189 -19.22 -0.22 -10.68
CA PHE A 189 -19.53 1.18 -10.32
C PHE A 189 -20.07 1.43 -8.91
N ASN A 190 -20.24 0.40 -8.07
CA ASN A 190 -20.91 0.54 -6.78
C ASN A 190 -20.03 0.38 -5.54
N ARG A 191 -18.71 0.59 -5.66
CA ARG A 191 -17.88 0.81 -4.47
C ARG A 191 -18.09 2.26 -4.02
N ASN A 192 -18.93 2.46 -3.01
CA ASN A 192 -19.16 3.78 -2.42
C ASN A 192 -17.86 4.36 -1.81
N LEU A 193 -16.88 3.51 -1.48
CA LEU A 193 -15.58 3.89 -0.93
C LEU A 193 -14.43 3.36 -1.81
N TYR A 194 -13.59 4.27 -2.27
CA TYR A 194 -12.30 3.98 -2.91
C TYR A 194 -11.18 4.22 -1.90
N ASP A 195 -10.22 3.32 -1.83
CA ASP A 195 -9.12 3.36 -0.86
C ASP A 195 -7.76 3.39 -1.57
N SER A 196 -6.80 4.04 -0.92
CA SER A 196 -5.43 4.18 -1.43
C SER A 196 -4.46 4.27 -0.27
N TYR A 197 -3.26 3.73 -0.47
CA TYR A 197 -2.26 3.59 0.58
C TYR A 197 -0.92 4.07 0.07
N TYR A 198 -0.21 4.82 0.90
CA TYR A 198 1.02 5.50 0.53
C TYR A 198 2.05 5.26 1.61
N PHE A 199 3.29 4.94 1.22
CA PHE A 199 4.42 5.01 2.12
C PHE A 199 5.17 6.32 1.90
N ASN A 200 5.41 7.02 3.02
CA ASN A 200 6.22 8.22 3.05
C ASN A 200 7.51 7.92 3.81
N ASN A 201 8.65 7.98 3.11
CA ASN A 201 9.95 7.89 3.76
C ASN A 201 10.21 9.20 4.53
N LEU A 202 10.17 9.14 5.86
CA LEU A 202 10.39 10.30 6.74
C LEU A 202 11.79 10.90 6.59
N SER A 203 12.76 10.12 6.13
CA SER A 203 14.12 10.58 5.82
C SER A 203 14.15 11.62 4.69
N LEU A 204 13.08 11.69 3.89
CA LEU A 204 12.93 12.61 2.76
C LEU A 204 12.06 13.83 3.08
N LYS A 205 11.56 13.97 4.32
CA LYS A 205 10.57 15.00 4.71
C LYS A 205 11.06 16.45 4.56
N ASN A 206 12.36 16.65 4.38
CA ASN A 206 12.98 17.96 4.10
C ASN A 206 13.21 18.23 2.60
N LEU A 207 12.87 17.28 1.73
CA LEU A 207 12.86 17.49 0.28
C LEU A 207 11.47 17.99 -0.11
N LYS A 208 11.42 19.14 -0.80
CA LYS A 208 10.16 19.69 -1.31
C LYS A 208 9.36 18.61 -2.02
N GLU A 209 8.07 18.54 -1.73
CA GLU A 209 7.17 17.63 -2.42
C GLU A 209 7.25 17.91 -3.93
N PRO A 210 7.29 16.89 -4.81
CA PRO A 210 7.46 17.10 -6.27
C PRO A 210 6.37 17.96 -6.92
N TRP A 211 5.25 18.19 -6.24
CA TRP A 211 4.13 19.03 -6.68
C TRP A 211 4.14 20.44 -6.05
N GLU A 212 5.18 20.80 -5.31
CA GLU A 212 5.43 22.15 -4.77
C GLU A 212 6.38 22.99 -5.65
N VAL A 213 6.51 22.63 -6.95
CA VAL A 213 7.20 23.39 -8.00
C VAL A 213 6.25 23.68 -9.13
#